data_AF-A0A7J2PVS5-F1
#
_entry.id   AF-A0A7J2PVS5-F1
#
_cell.length_a   1.000
_cell.length_b   1.000
_cell.length_c   1.000
_cell.angle_alpha   90.00
_cell.angle_beta   90.00
_cell.angle_gamma   90.00
#
_symmetry.space_group_name_H-M   'P 1'
#
loop_
_entity.id
_entity.type
_entity.pdbx_description
1 polymer ?
#
loop_
_entity_poly.entity_id
_entity_poly.type
_entity_poly.pdbx_seq_one_letter_code
_entity_poly.pdbx_strand_id
1 'polypeptide(L)'
;FVKKMIKINEKLKLKNNKRIDKLLNLIKEELDMPISYYNIHKLSKELKIPTIPKLDTLITTIRKIGYCASRTHFDYLSIKTTMDLESLRRVLLELKIN
;
A
#
# COMPACT_ATOMS: atom_id res chain seq x y z
N PHE A 1 3.39 10.97 17.08
CA PHE A 1 3.15 12.25 16.37
C PHE A 1 1.93 12.22 15.44
N VAL A 2 1.90 11.39 14.38
CA VAL A 2 0.82 11.37 13.35
C VAL A 2 -0.60 11.22 13.92
N LYS A 3 -0.81 10.34 14.91
CA LYS A 3 -2.11 10.20 15.62
C LYS A 3 -2.62 11.52 16.22
N LYS A 4 -1.71 12.39 16.71
CA LYS A 4 -2.07 13.71 17.23
C LYS A 4 -2.49 14.66 16.11
N MET A 5 -1.82 14.60 14.96
CA MET A 5 -2.18 15.39 13.77
C MET A 5 -3.57 15.05 13.23
N ILE A 6 -3.96 13.77 13.24
CA ILE A 6 -5.32 13.35 12.87
C ILE A 6 -6.36 14.02 13.79
N LYS A 7 -6.17 13.93 15.11
CA LYS A 7 -7.05 14.58 16.10
C LYS A 7 -7.10 16.10 15.97
N ILE A 8 -6.00 16.73 15.57
CA ILE A 8 -5.97 18.18 15.30
C ILE A 8 -6.77 18.48 14.04
N ASN A 9 -6.57 17.73 12.96
CA ASN A 9 -7.31 17.91 11.72
C ASN A 9 -8.82 17.78 11.94
N GLU A 10 -9.29 16.79 12.70
CA GLU A 10 -10.71 16.63 13.08
C GLU A 10 -11.33 17.88 13.71
N LYS A 11 -10.54 18.61 14.53
CA LYS A 11 -11.00 19.82 15.23
C LYS A 11 -10.90 21.08 14.37
N LEU A 12 -10.01 21.09 13.37
CA LEU A 12 -9.81 22.24 12.50
C LEU A 12 -10.78 22.18 11.31
N LYS A 13 -11.57 23.24 11.14
CA LYS A 13 -12.49 23.42 9.99
C LYS A 13 -11.73 23.85 8.71
N LEU A 14 -10.69 23.10 8.34
CA LEU A 14 -9.93 23.36 7.11
C LEU A 14 -10.75 22.99 5.88
N LYS A 15 -10.67 23.79 4.82
CA LYS A 15 -11.31 23.49 3.52
C LYS A 15 -10.91 22.11 2.97
N ASN A 16 -9.66 21.71 3.20
CA ASN A 16 -9.09 20.45 2.70
C ASN A 16 -9.10 19.31 3.73
N ASN A 17 -9.88 19.42 4.80
CA ASN A 17 -9.89 18.49 5.94
C ASN A 17 -9.93 17.02 5.51
N LYS A 18 -10.83 16.64 4.59
CA LYS A 18 -10.97 15.26 4.09
C LYS A 18 -9.71 14.75 3.36
N ARG A 19 -9.03 15.62 2.62
CA ARG A 19 -7.79 15.26 1.90
C ARG A 19 -6.64 15.06 2.88
N ILE A 20 -6.54 15.94 3.89
CA ILE A 20 -5.55 15.84 4.96
C ILE A 20 -5.77 14.55 5.76
N ASP A 21 -7.03 14.25 6.10
CA ASP A 21 -7.37 13.04 6.85
C ASP A 21 -6.97 11.76 6.12
N LYS A 22 -7.30 11.65 4.82
CA LYS A 22 -6.88 10.53 3.98
C LYS A 22 -5.36 10.36 3.94
N LEU A 23 -4.62 11.46 3.79
CA LEU A 23 -3.16 11.43 3.76
C LEU A 23 -2.58 11.00 5.12
N LEU A 24 -3.06 11.56 6.23
CA LEU A 24 -2.56 11.23 7.56
C LEU A 24 -2.89 9.77 7.95
N ASN A 25 -4.05 9.25 7.56
CA ASN A 25 -4.39 7.85 7.76
C ASN A 25 -3.51 6.93 6.92
N LEU A 26 -3.23 7.28 5.65
CA LEU A 26 -2.28 6.54 4.82
C LEU A 26 -0.88 6.51 5.46
N ILE A 27 -0.36 7.66 5.89
CA ILE A 27 0.94 7.74 6.57
C ILE A 27 0.93 6.89 7.86
N LYS A 28 -0.15 6.93 8.63
CA LYS A 28 -0.29 6.14 9.85
C LYS A 28 -0.18 4.64 9.58
N GLU A 29 -0.81 4.13 8.51
CA GLU A 29 -0.66 2.73 8.10
C GLU A 29 0.77 2.41 7.63
N GLU A 30 1.44 3.37 7.00
CA GLU A 30 2.79 3.21 6.47
C GLU A 30 3.89 3.19 7.56
N LEU A 31 3.65 3.80 8.73
CA LEU A 31 4.65 3.95 9.79
C LEU A 31 5.20 2.62 10.32
N ASP A 32 4.37 1.59 10.38
CA ASP A 32 4.73 0.27 10.92
C ASP A 32 5.25 -0.68 9.83
N MET A 33 5.49 -0.17 8.62
CA MET A 33 5.92 -0.95 7.46
C MET A 33 7.43 -0.84 7.23
N PRO A 34 8.05 -1.81 6.51
CA PRO A 34 9.45 -1.74 6.16
C PRO A 34 9.83 -0.48 5.39
N ILE A 35 11.12 -0.12 5.43
CA ILE A 35 11.64 1.05 4.72
C ILE A 35 11.60 0.84 3.20
N SER A 36 11.71 -0.41 2.74
CA SER A 36 11.65 -0.81 1.34
C SER A 36 10.21 -0.80 0.80
N TYR A 37 10.09 -0.73 -0.52
CA TYR A 37 8.82 -0.75 -1.24
C TYR A 37 8.99 -1.50 -2.57
N TYR A 38 7.88 -1.98 -3.12
CA TYR A 38 7.84 -2.63 -4.42
C TYR A 38 6.92 -1.86 -5.35
N ASN A 39 7.47 -1.42 -6.48
CA ASN A 39 6.66 -0.86 -7.57
C ASN A 39 6.03 -2.00 -8.35
N ILE A 40 4.72 -2.17 -8.18
CA ILE A 40 3.99 -3.33 -8.70
C ILE A 40 3.89 -3.28 -10.22
N HIS A 41 3.89 -2.09 -10.83
CA HIS A 41 3.89 -1.94 -12.28
C HIS A 41 5.21 -2.43 -12.89
N LYS A 42 6.35 -2.04 -12.29
CA LYS A 42 7.67 -2.51 -12.72
C LYS A 42 7.82 -4.02 -12.52
N LEU A 43 7.45 -4.52 -11.33
CA LEU A 43 7.53 -5.94 -11.02
C LEU A 43 6.64 -6.78 -11.96
N SER A 44 5.42 -6.30 -12.27
CA SER A 44 4.53 -6.98 -13.22
C SER A 44 5.12 -7.02 -14.64
N LYS A 45 5.79 -5.93 -15.07
CA LYS A 45 6.49 -5.89 -16.37
C LYS A 45 7.65 -6.88 -16.42
N GLU A 46 8.45 -6.97 -15.36
CA GLU A 46 9.54 -7.95 -15.25
C GLU A 46 9.03 -9.38 -15.32
N LEU A 47 7.89 -9.66 -14.66
CA LEU A 47 7.23 -10.98 -14.66
C LEU A 47 6.42 -11.26 -15.94
N LYS A 48 6.39 -10.34 -16.90
CA LYS A 48 5.58 -10.44 -18.14
C LYS A 48 4.10 -10.70 -17.84
N ILE A 49 3.57 -10.10 -16.78
CA ILE A 49 2.15 -10.17 -16.44
C ILE A 49 1.40 -9.15 -17.33
N PRO A 50 0.39 -9.60 -18.12
CA PRO A 50 -0.29 -8.74 -19.07
C PRO A 50 -1.21 -7.71 -18.41
N THR A 51 -1.75 -8.04 -17.22
CA THR A 51 -2.71 -7.21 -16.49
C THR A 51 -2.21 -6.96 -15.08
N ILE A 52 -2.06 -5.68 -14.74
CA ILE A 52 -1.57 -5.28 -13.42
C ILE A 52 -2.73 -5.40 -12.42
N PRO A 53 -2.58 -6.15 -11.33
CA PRO A 53 -3.65 -6.31 -10.36
C PRO A 53 -3.95 -4.99 -9.67
N LYS A 54 -5.22 -4.80 -9.27
CA LYS A 54 -5.60 -3.67 -8.42
C LYS A 54 -4.82 -3.77 -7.11
N LEU A 55 -4.17 -2.67 -6.69
CA LEU A 55 -3.36 -2.67 -5.47
C LEU A 55 -4.15 -3.06 -4.23
N ASP A 56 -5.43 -2.68 -4.12
CA ASP A 56 -6.25 -3.05 -2.97
C ASP A 56 -6.51 -4.56 -2.92
N THR A 57 -6.68 -5.20 -4.07
CA THR A 57 -6.80 -6.67 -4.17
C THR A 57 -5.50 -7.32 -3.73
N LEU A 58 -4.36 -6.86 -4.24
CA LEU A 58 -3.03 -7.38 -3.88
C LEU A 58 -2.75 -7.23 -2.37
N ILE A 59 -2.97 -6.04 -1.81
CA ILE A 59 -2.80 -5.77 -0.37
C ILE A 59 -3.70 -6.69 0.46
N THR A 60 -4.96 -6.88 0.05
CA THR A 60 -5.89 -7.77 0.75
C THR A 60 -5.41 -9.22 0.70
N THR A 61 -4.93 -9.70 -0.44
CA THR A 61 -4.38 -11.05 -0.59
C THR A 61 -3.16 -11.26 0.29
N ILE A 62 -2.21 -10.31 0.29
CA ILE A 62 -1.01 -10.37 1.15
C ILE A 62 -1.40 -10.43 2.62
N ARG A 63 -2.36 -9.58 3.06
CA ARG A 63 -2.88 -9.58 4.43
C ARG A 63 -3.56 -10.90 4.80
N LYS A 64 -4.32 -11.52 3.89
CA LYS A 64 -4.95 -12.84 4.10
C LYS A 64 -3.93 -13.97 4.27
N ILE A 65 -2.75 -13.86 3.66
CA ILE A 65 -1.65 -14.83 3.77
C ILE A 65 -0.88 -14.64 5.11
N GLY A 66 -1.16 -13.58 5.86
CA GLY A 66 -0.56 -13.32 7.18
C GLY A 66 0.59 -12.30 7.18
N TYR A 67 0.84 -11.64 6.05
CA TYR A 67 1.85 -10.59 5.95
C TYR A 67 1.22 -9.20 6.10
N CYS A 68 2.00 -8.22 6.57
CA CYS A 68 1.56 -6.83 6.58
C CYS A 68 1.74 -6.24 5.17
N ALA A 69 0.78 -5.44 4.71
CA ALA A 69 0.90 -4.68 3.47
C ALA A 69 0.18 -3.34 3.58
N SER A 70 0.72 -2.31 2.94
CA SER A 70 0.10 -0.99 2.84
C SER A 70 0.43 -0.33 1.50
N ARG A 71 -0.34 0.69 1.12
CA ARG A 71 0.10 1.67 0.12
C ARG A 71 1.21 2.54 0.71
N THR A 72 1.90 3.28 -0.14
CA THR A 72 2.85 4.32 0.27
C THR A 72 2.35 5.72 -0.12
N HIS A 73 2.63 6.73 0.71
CA HIS A 73 2.23 8.11 0.43
C HIS A 73 2.95 8.74 -0.77
N PHE A 74 4.13 8.24 -1.16
CA PHE A 74 4.97 8.88 -2.18
C PHE A 74 4.83 8.30 -3.59
N ASP A 75 4.34 7.06 -3.75
CA ASP A 75 4.18 6.41 -5.06
C ASP A 75 2.91 5.55 -5.10
N TYR A 76 1.93 5.99 -5.90
CA TYR A 76 0.64 5.33 -6.04
C TYR A 76 0.71 3.96 -6.74
N LEU A 77 1.83 3.63 -7.39
CA LEU A 77 2.05 2.35 -8.07
C LEU A 77 2.80 1.34 -7.19
N SER A 78 3.17 1.75 -5.98
CA SER A 78 3.98 0.97 -5.07
C SER A 78 3.23 0.55 -3.81
N ILE A 79 3.67 -0.57 -3.24
CA ILE A 79 3.23 -1.04 -1.93
C ILE A 79 4.43 -1.26 -1.03
N LYS A 80 4.20 -1.22 0.28
CA LYS A 80 5.10 -1.77 1.28
C LYS A 80 4.53 -3.10 1.76
N THR A 81 5.40 -4.05 2.06
CA THR A 81 5.02 -5.34 2.61
C THR A 81 6.14 -5.94 3.44
N THR A 82 5.80 -6.74 4.45
CA THR A 82 6.78 -7.57 5.18
C THR A 82 7.13 -8.86 4.42
N MET A 83 6.45 -9.12 3.31
CA MET A 83 6.70 -10.23 2.40
C MET A 83 8.00 -10.02 1.60
N ASP A 84 8.78 -11.08 1.43
CA ASP A 84 9.96 -11.06 0.57
C ASP A 84 9.59 -11.01 -0.92
N LEU A 85 10.58 -10.69 -1.76
CA LEU A 85 10.38 -10.50 -3.19
C LEU A 85 9.86 -11.77 -3.89
N GLU A 86 10.36 -12.95 -3.53
CA GLU A 86 9.98 -14.20 -4.20
C GLU A 86 8.55 -14.60 -3.85
N SER A 87 8.16 -14.46 -2.59
CA SER A 87 6.77 -14.63 -2.15
C SER A 87 5.84 -13.64 -2.85
N LEU A 88 6.23 -12.36 -2.99
CA LEU A 88 5.44 -11.36 -3.70
C LEU A 88 5.27 -11.70 -5.19
N ARG A 89 6.32 -12.19 -5.85
CA ARG A 89 6.26 -12.65 -7.24
C ARG A 89 5.25 -13.78 -7.43
N ARG A 90 5.22 -14.76 -6.50
CA ARG A 90 4.24 -15.85 -6.54
C ARG A 90 2.81 -15.35 -6.43
N VAL A 91 2.53 -14.47 -5.47
CA VAL A 91 1.19 -13.88 -5.29
C VAL A 91 0.74 -13.12 -6.55
N LEU A 92 1.63 -12.37 -7.19
CA LEU A 92 1.33 -11.68 -8.45
C LEU A 92 1.00 -12.65 -9.59
N LEU A 93 1.71 -13.77 -9.69
CA LEU A 93 1.45 -14.81 -10.69
C LEU A 93 0.16 -15.57 -10.43
N GLU A 94 -0.22 -15.79 -9.17
CA GLU A 94 -1.51 -16.41 -8.81
C GLU A 94 -2.69 -15.48 -9.13
N LEU A 95 -2.55 -14.19 -8.86
CA LEU A 95 -3.56 -13.18 -9.19
C LEU A 95 -3.75 -12.97 -10.69
N LYS A 96 -2.82 -13.44 -11.54
CA LYS A 96 -3.01 -13.48 -13.00
C LYS A 96 -4.09 -14.48 -13.42
N ILE A 97 -4.26 -15.56 -12.65
CA ILE A 97 -5.07 -16.72 -13.04
C ILE A 97 -6.56 -16.52 -12.70
N ASN A 98 -6.88 -15.57 -11.80
CA ASN A 98 -8.23 -15.16 -11.44
C ASN A 98 -8.71 -13.95 -12.23
#